data_AF-A0A2P9DHD8-F1
#
_entry.id   AF-A0A2P9DHD8-F1
#
_cell.length_a   1.000
_cell.length_b   1.000
_cell.length_c   1.000
_cell.angle_alpha   90.00
_cell.angle_beta   90.00
_cell.angle_gamma   90.00
#
_symmetry.space_group_name_H-M   'P 1'
#
loop_
_entity.id
_entity.type
_entity.pdbx_description
1 polymer ?
#
loop_
_entity_poly.entity_id
_entity_poly.type
_entity_poly.pdbx_seq_one_letter_code
_entity_poly.pdbx_strand_id
1 'polypeptide(L)' 'MRDIGVALSSIDMKNTLNFYKVVKDRKSIDEMKNYIYDFIKYHDILKNDLFNRHKTIFT' A
#
# COMPACT_ATOMS: atom_id res chain seq x y z
N MET A 1 -10.31 2.88 14.04
CA MET A 1 -9.63 1.60 13.69
C MET A 1 -10.29 0.87 12.53
N ARG A 2 -11.64 0.72 12.52
CA ARG A 2 -12.36 0.11 11.38
C ARG A 2 -12.13 0.88 10.06
N ASP A 3 -12.18 2.22 10.11
CA ASP A 3 -11.99 3.06 8.91
C ASP A 3 -10.56 3.02 8.36
N ILE A 4 -9.56 2.91 9.25
CA ILE A 4 -8.15 2.70 8.88
C ILE A 4 -8.00 1.34 8.17
N GLY A 5 -8.60 0.28 8.71
CA GLY A 5 -8.55 -1.05 8.11
C GLY A 5 -9.19 -1.08 6.72
N VAL A 6 -10.34 -0.44 6.54
CA VAL A 6 -11.03 -0.35 5.23
C VAL A 6 -10.19 0.43 4.21
N ALA A 7 -9.56 1.53 4.62
CA ALA A 7 -8.67 2.31 3.76
C ALA A 7 -7.45 1.50 3.30
N LEU A 8 -6.80 0.77 4.22
CA LEU A 8 -5.66 -0.09 3.90
C LEU A 8 -6.07 -1.22 2.95
N SER A 9 -7.16 -1.95 3.22
CA SER A 9 -7.61 -3.04 2.36
C SER A 9 -7.94 -2.61 0.92
N SER A 10 -8.48 -1.40 0.74
CA SER A 10 -8.75 -0.84 -0.59
C SER A 10 -7.46 -0.58 -1.38
N ILE A 11 -6.40 -0.15 -0.67
CA ILE A 11 -5.08 0.12 -1.25
C ILE A 11 -4.33 -1.18 -1.53
N ASP A 12 -4.45 -2.17 -0.64
CA ASP A 12 -3.89 -3.51 -0.86
C ASP A 12 -4.45 -4.12 -2.13
N MET A 13 -5.78 -4.10 -2.31
CA MET A 13 -6.42 -4.63 -3.52
C MET A 13 -5.90 -3.96 -4.81
N LYS A 14 -5.78 -2.62 -4.79
CA LYS A 14 -5.26 -1.87 -5.94
C LYS A 14 -3.80 -2.23 -6.25
N ASN A 15 -2.96 -2.37 -5.23
CA ASN A 15 -1.54 -2.69 -5.42
C ASN A 15 -1.34 -4.15 -5.85
N THR A 16 -2.12 -5.10 -5.33
CA THR A 16 -2.11 -6.49 -5.83
C THR A 16 -2.46 -6.55 -7.31
N LEU A 17 -3.47 -5.79 -7.77
CA LEU A 17 -3.83 -5.73 -9.18
C LEU A 17 -2.71 -5.14 -10.04
N ASN A 18 -2.04 -4.09 -9.56
CA ASN A 18 -0.92 -3.47 -10.26
C ASN A 18 0.32 -4.38 -10.31
N PHE A 19 0.64 -5.06 -9.22
CA PHE A 19 1.71 -6.06 -9.20
C PHE A 19 1.44 -7.21 -10.17
N TYR A 20 0.19 -7.69 -10.23
CA TYR A 20 -0.19 -8.71 -11.21
C TYR A 20 0.05 -8.25 -12.66
N LYS A 21 -0.25 -6.98 -12.99
CA LYS A 21 0.08 -6.42 -14.31
C LYS A 21 1.59 -6.40 -14.56
N VAL A 22 2.38 -5.94 -13.59
CA VAL A 22 3.85 -5.95 -13.65
C VAL A 22 4.40 -7.36 -13.94
N VAL A 23 3.86 -8.39 -13.27
CA VAL A 23 4.25 -9.79 -13.49
C VAL A 23 3.80 -10.28 -14.87
N LYS A 24 2.55 -9.97 -15.27
CA LYS A 24 1.97 -10.38 -16.55
C LYS A 24 2.72 -9.80 -17.74
N ASP A 25 3.18 -8.56 -17.63
CA ASP A 25 3.92 -7.85 -18.68
C ASP A 25 5.38 -8.33 -18.81
N ARG A 26 5.77 -9.40 -18.09
CA ARG A 26 7.12 -9.99 -18.07
C ARG A 26 8.22 -8.96 -17.79
N LYS A 27 7.93 -8.01 -16.90
CA LYS A 27 8.93 -7.07 -16.37
C LYS A 27 10.11 -7.80 -15.76
N SER A 28 11.26 -7.15 -15.68
CA SER A 28 12.45 -7.78 -15.12
C SER A 28 12.25 -8.13 -13.63
N ILE A 29 12.99 -9.12 -13.12
CA ILE A 29 12.95 -9.46 -11.70
C ILE A 29 13.29 -8.23 -10.83
N ASP A 30 14.19 -7.36 -11.30
CA ASP A 30 14.57 -6.15 -10.58
C ASP A 30 13.43 -5.13 -10.54
N GLU A 31 12.67 -4.97 -11.63
CA GLU A 31 11.47 -4.13 -11.63
C GLU A 31 10.41 -4.68 -10.66
N MET A 32 10.23 -5.99 -10.59
CA MET A 32 9.31 -6.62 -9.63
C MET A 32 9.74 -6.38 -8.19
N LYS A 33 11.05 -6.53 -7.89
CA LYS A 33 11.62 -6.25 -6.57
C LYS A 33 11.45 -4.79 -6.18
N ASN A 34 11.78 -3.87 -7.08
CA ASN A 34 11.64 -2.43 -6.84
C ASN A 34 10.20 -2.06 -6.52
N TYR A 35 9.24 -2.61 -7.28
CA TYR A 35 7.82 -2.40 -7.00
C TYR A 35 7.40 -2.86 -5.59
N ILE A 36 7.88 -4.03 -5.15
CA ILE A 36 7.59 -4.55 -3.79
C ILE A 36 8.19 -3.65 -2.71
N TYR A 37 9.44 -3.23 -2.87
CA TYR A 37 10.09 -2.34 -1.90
C TYR A 37 9.39 -0.98 -1.81
N ASP A 38 9.02 -0.39 -2.96
CA ASP A 38 8.29 0.87 -3.02
C ASP A 38 6.91 0.74 -2.35
N PHE A 39 6.22 -0.38 -2.58
CA PHE A 39 4.91 -0.64 -1.96
C PHE A 39 5.01 -0.76 -0.44
N ILE A 40 5.98 -1.52 0.09
CA ILE A 40 6.17 -1.67 1.55
C ILE A 40 6.44 -0.30 2.19
N LYS A 41 7.35 0.49 1.60
CA LYS A 41 7.68 1.82 2.10
C LYS A 41 6.48 2.76 2.10
N TYR A 42 5.71 2.76 1.00
CA TYR A 42 4.49 3.56 0.89
C TYR A 42 3.45 3.14 1.95
N HIS A 43 3.29 1.84 2.16
CA HIS A 43 2.33 1.29 3.12
C HIS A 43 2.65 1.70 4.57
N ASP A 44 3.93 1.72 4.96
CA ASP A 44 4.34 2.17 6.30
C ASP A 44 4.04 3.66 6.53
N ILE A 45 4.33 4.51 5.53
CA ILE A 45 4.04 5.95 5.59
C ILE A 45 2.53 6.17 5.73
N LEU A 46 1.74 5.48 4.91
CA LEU A 46 0.29 5.60 4.89
C LEU A 46 -0.33 5.17 6.22
N LYS A 47 0.13 4.06 6.80
CA LYS A 47 -0.36 3.57 8.09
C LYS A 47 -0.14 4.61 9.20
N ASN A 48 1.03 5.25 9.21
CA ASN A 48 1.34 6.32 10.17
C ASN A 48 0.49 7.57 9.95
N ASP A 49 0.30 8.02 8.70
CA ASP A 49 -0.56 9.16 8.38
C ASP A 49 -2.02 8.90 8.81
N LEU A 50 -2.57 7.73 8.47
CA LEU A 50 -3.92 7.33 8.86
C LEU A 50 -4.08 7.27 10.39
N PHE A 51 -3.09 6.73 11.10
CA PHE A 51 -3.11 6.69 12.55
C PHE A 51 -3.10 8.10 13.18
N ASN A 52 -2.22 8.98 12.70
CA ASN A 52 -2.11 10.34 13.21
C ASN A 52 -3.37 11.16 12.93
N ARG A 53 -3.95 11.07 11.73
CA ARG A 53 -5.22 11.72 11.41
C ARG A 53 -6.34 11.25 12.32
N HIS A 54 -6.46 9.93 12.53
CA HIS A 54 -7.43 9.40 13.47
C HIS A 54 -7.17 9.92 14.88
N LYS A 55 -5.92 9.96 15.34
CA LYS A 55 -5.59 10.48 16.67
C LYS A 55 -6.05 11.94 16.84
N THR A 56 -5.84 12.80 15.84
CA THR A 56 -6.25 14.21 15.87
C THR A 56 -7.77 14.41 15.88
N ILE A 57 -8.55 13.50 15.30
CA ILE A 57 -10.03 13.61 15.28
C ILE A 57 -10.65 13.28 16.65
N PHE A 58 -10.01 12.42 17.43
CA PHE A 58 -10.54 11.93 18.71
C PHE A 58 -9.86 12.58 19.94
N THR A 59 -9.04 13.63 19.74
CA THR A 59 -8.44 14.46 20.80
C THR A 59 -9.07 15.83 20.78
#